data_AF-A0A7K7KDL0-F1
#
_entry.id   AF-A0A7K7KDL0-F1
#
_cell.length_a   1.000
_cell.length_b   1.000
_cell.length_c   1.000
_cell.angle_alpha   90.00
_cell.angle_beta   90.00
_cell.angle_gamma   90.00
#
_symmetry.space_group_name_H-M   'P 1'
#
loop_
_entity.id
_entity.type
_entity.pdbx_description
1 polymer ?
#
loop_
_entity_poly.entity_id
_entity_poly.type
_entity_poly.pdbx_seq_one_letter_code
_entity_poly.pdbx_strand_id
1 'polypeptide(L)'
;ITGRTVVPQPLSINEHPQTLRDTQQLCGVITWIRPLLGLTTEELAPLFDLLRGDGDLASPRSLTPEACEALERVTSAIKHCQAHRTERSLPLSLGIFDDTSKTALIIIIEWLFLLHQPHQTVTTPPELVAKLIIKGRHRLRTLAACNPACMYLPYTLEQLDSLLQTNEHLQISFDSSPGKISIHYPKHRLFKDSLHFAPKSDKSKTPLKNIMTEFTDGPGKSHQSVFTWRDPDTQKWESDTQVVEGSPQTEELAAAVRAFRTFQQPFNSVTGSACVTGIAERAERALLKQVQNKKFYSLLSELIWFISHREQPYHIMHVWSHTELPRCITEGNRRADLLAMAASATHISPTAPHVFQQARRSHAFFPQNAPALVGQVMISRDQAKAIVSTCPNCQSLALP
;
A
#
# COMPACT_ATOMS: atom_id res chain seq x y z
N ILE A 1 10.09 -26.21 27.95
CA ILE A 1 9.78 -24.98 28.72
C ILE A 1 10.26 -25.21 30.13
N THR A 2 11.19 -24.42 30.65
CA THR A 2 11.54 -24.52 32.08
C THR A 2 10.37 -24.00 32.92
N GLY A 3 9.96 -24.71 33.97
CA GLY A 3 8.84 -24.36 34.86
C GLY A 3 9.04 -23.10 35.73
N ARG A 4 9.81 -22.11 35.26
CA ARG A 4 10.06 -20.84 35.94
C ARG A 4 9.36 -19.71 35.17
N THR A 5 8.20 -19.31 35.66
CA THR A 5 7.48 -18.11 35.20
C THR A 5 8.25 -16.87 35.68
N VAL A 6 8.61 -15.98 34.76
CA VAL A 6 9.22 -14.68 35.10
C VAL A 6 8.10 -13.66 35.14
N VAL A 7 7.87 -13.06 36.30
CA VAL A 7 6.96 -11.92 36.43
C VAL A 7 7.77 -10.66 36.08
N PRO A 8 7.35 -9.87 35.08
CA PRO A 8 7.98 -8.59 34.78
C PRO A 8 7.98 -7.68 36.01
N GLN A 9 8.98 -6.79 36.14
CA GLN A 9 8.88 -5.70 37.11
C GLN A 9 7.61 -4.86 36.79
N PRO A 10 6.88 -4.39 37.81
CA PRO A 10 5.70 -3.57 37.59
C PRO A 10 6.10 -2.32 36.83
N LEU A 11 5.64 -2.23 35.58
CA LEU A 11 5.86 -1.08 34.72
C LEU A 11 4.82 -0.02 35.10
N SER A 12 5.26 1.10 35.65
CA SER A 12 4.40 2.27 35.86
C SER A 12 4.37 3.10 34.58
N ILE A 13 3.17 3.34 34.06
CA ILE A 13 2.93 4.16 32.87
C ILE A 13 2.32 5.48 33.34
N ASN A 14 2.68 6.60 32.70
CA ASN A 14 2.01 7.87 32.96
C ASN A 14 0.58 7.82 32.44
N GLU A 15 -0.39 7.69 33.34
CA GLU A 15 -1.82 7.62 33.01
C GLU A 15 -2.43 8.98 32.62
N HIS A 16 -1.72 10.08 32.88
CA HIS A 16 -2.24 11.44 32.69
C HIS A 16 -1.18 12.34 32.02
N PRO A 17 -0.77 12.08 30.77
CA PRO A 17 0.17 12.93 30.06
C PRO A 17 -0.45 14.33 29.84
N GLN A 18 0.27 15.39 30.20
CA GLN A 18 -0.20 16.77 30.09
C GLN A 18 0.49 17.55 28.98
N THR A 19 1.66 17.09 28.55
CA THR A 19 2.48 17.75 27.52
C THR A 19 2.82 16.82 26.36
N LEU A 20 3.31 17.38 25.25
CA LEU A 20 3.87 16.59 24.15
C LEU A 20 5.03 15.70 24.62
N ARG A 21 5.90 16.21 25.51
CA ARG A 21 6.98 15.42 26.11
C ARG A 21 6.45 14.19 26.84
N ASP A 22 5.43 14.35 27.68
CA ASP A 22 4.85 13.24 28.44
C ASP A 22 4.22 12.21 27.51
N THR A 23 3.52 12.69 26.47
CA THR A 23 2.89 11.85 25.45
C THR A 23 3.95 11.07 24.66
N GLN A 24 5.08 11.69 24.32
CA GLN A 24 6.21 11.02 23.67
C GLN A 24 6.81 9.92 24.55
N GLN A 25 7.02 10.19 25.84
CA GLN A 25 7.53 9.20 26.78
C GLN A 25 6.57 8.02 26.93
N LEU A 26 5.28 8.31 27.08
CA LEU A 26 4.21 7.31 27.12
C LEU A 26 4.23 6.41 25.88
N CYS A 27 4.19 7.01 24.68
CA CYS A 27 4.20 6.27 23.42
C CYS A 27 5.49 5.46 23.24
N GLY A 28 6.64 5.96 23.71
CA GLY A 28 7.92 5.25 23.69
C GLY A 28 7.90 4.00 24.56
N VAL A 29 7.40 4.12 25.81
CA VAL A 29 7.24 2.99 26.72
C VAL A 29 6.28 1.95 26.14
N ILE A 30 5.12 2.38 25.63
CA ILE A 30 4.13 1.49 25.01
C ILE A 30 4.75 0.77 23.81
N THR A 31 5.47 1.48 22.95
CA THR A 31 6.12 0.87 21.78
C THR A 31 7.16 -0.17 22.18
N TRP A 32 7.86 0.04 23.29
CA TRP A 32 8.86 -0.90 23.81
C TRP A 32 8.23 -2.20 24.34
N ILE A 33 7.11 -2.11 25.06
CA ILE A 33 6.43 -3.30 25.61
C ILE A 33 5.46 -3.98 24.65
N ARG A 34 5.01 -3.27 23.61
CA ARG A 34 4.01 -3.75 22.64
C ARG A 34 4.28 -5.16 22.10
N PRO A 35 5.52 -5.59 21.78
CA PRO A 35 5.80 -6.95 21.31
C PRO A 35 5.41 -8.05 22.32
N LEU A 36 5.28 -7.75 23.60
CA LEU A 36 4.82 -8.69 24.61
C LEU A 36 3.29 -8.67 24.77
N LEU A 37 2.69 -7.49 24.61
CA LEU A 37 1.26 -7.28 24.90
C LEU A 37 0.31 -7.79 23.80
N GLY A 38 0.79 -7.92 22.55
CA GLY A 38 -0.07 -8.36 21.45
C GLY A 38 -1.05 -7.30 20.93
N LEU A 39 -0.89 -6.04 21.35
CA LEU A 39 -1.76 -4.94 20.96
C LEU A 39 -1.51 -4.49 19.51
N THR A 40 -2.58 -4.44 18.74
CA THR A 40 -2.58 -4.04 17.33
C THR A 40 -2.25 -2.56 17.16
N THR A 41 -1.96 -2.19 15.92
CA THR A 41 -1.69 -0.78 15.59
C THR A 41 -2.94 0.07 15.74
N GLU A 42 -4.11 -0.50 15.43
CA GLU A 42 -5.41 0.17 15.50
C GLU A 42 -5.82 0.44 16.94
N GLU A 43 -5.63 -0.54 17.84
CA GLU A 43 -5.90 -0.37 19.28
C GLU A 43 -5.05 0.74 19.92
N LEU A 44 -3.84 0.97 19.39
CA LEU A 44 -2.92 2.00 19.89
C LEU A 44 -2.97 3.32 19.11
N ALA A 45 -3.67 3.35 17.96
CA ALA A 45 -3.69 4.52 17.07
C ALA A 45 -4.15 5.80 17.78
N PRO A 46 -5.20 5.80 18.63
CA PRO A 46 -5.62 7.01 19.35
C PRO A 46 -4.52 7.64 20.20
N LEU A 47 -3.65 6.83 20.81
CA LEU A 47 -2.52 7.32 21.60
C LEU A 47 -1.44 7.96 20.73
N PHE A 48 -1.14 7.38 19.56
CA PHE A 48 -0.17 7.94 18.64
C PHE A 48 -0.66 9.22 17.96
N ASP A 49 -1.97 9.37 17.78
CA ASP A 49 -2.56 10.59 17.21
C ASP A 49 -2.39 11.82 18.11
N LEU A 50 -2.21 11.63 19.43
CA LEU A 50 -1.87 12.71 20.37
C LEU A 50 -0.51 13.35 20.10
N LEU A 51 0.38 12.68 19.37
CA LEU A 51 1.70 13.22 18.99
C LEU A 51 1.61 14.27 17.86
N ARG A 52 0.46 14.39 17.20
CA ARG A 52 0.24 15.38 16.14
C ARG A 52 0.01 16.78 16.75
N GLY A 53 0.09 17.80 15.90
CA GLY A 53 -0.15 19.20 16.30
C GLY A 53 1.13 20.01 16.49
N ASP A 54 1.11 20.93 17.44
CA ASP A 54 2.26 21.78 17.78
C ASP A 54 3.47 20.94 18.21
N GLY A 55 4.65 21.28 17.68
CA GLY A 55 5.91 20.57 17.91
C GLY A 55 6.64 20.99 19.18
N ASP A 56 6.19 22.01 19.90
CA ASP A 56 6.77 22.37 21.20
C ASP A 56 6.56 21.24 22.21
N LEU A 57 7.64 20.82 22.87
CA LEU A 57 7.64 19.78 23.90
C LEU A 57 6.75 20.15 25.11
N ALA A 58 6.62 21.44 25.40
CA ALA A 58 5.76 21.95 26.46
C ALA A 58 4.32 22.19 25.99
N SER A 59 4.01 21.97 24.71
CA SER A 59 2.65 22.17 24.21
C SER A 59 1.67 21.23 24.94
N PRO A 60 0.50 21.76 25.36
CA PRO A 60 -0.45 20.98 26.14
C PRO A 60 -1.02 19.84 25.31
N ARG A 61 -1.28 18.71 25.98
CA ARG A 61 -1.97 17.55 25.45
C ARG A 61 -3.03 17.09 26.45
N SER A 62 -4.16 16.64 25.93
CA SER A 62 -5.23 16.04 26.70
C SER A 62 -5.61 14.71 26.07
N LEU A 63 -5.81 13.69 26.91
CA LEU A 63 -6.31 12.41 26.44
C LEU A 63 -7.72 12.59 25.88
N THR A 64 -7.95 12.09 24.67
CA THR A 64 -9.31 11.93 24.13
C THR A 64 -9.95 10.69 24.76
N PRO A 65 -11.29 10.55 24.72
CA PRO A 65 -11.96 9.34 25.20
C PRO A 65 -11.40 8.04 24.59
N GLU A 66 -11.09 8.07 23.29
CA GLU A 66 -10.51 6.93 22.56
C GLU A 66 -9.08 6.62 23.03
N ALA A 67 -8.30 7.65 23.35
CA ALA A 67 -6.96 7.49 23.90
C ALA A 67 -6.99 6.94 25.34
N CYS A 68 -7.97 7.33 26.15
CA CYS A 68 -8.21 6.74 27.47
C CYS A 68 -8.52 5.25 27.35
N GLU A 69 -9.44 4.87 26.45
CA GLU A 69 -9.79 3.46 26.24
C GLU A 69 -8.58 2.63 25.76
N ALA A 70 -7.79 3.17 24.82
CA ALA A 70 -6.55 2.54 24.37
C ALA A 70 -5.55 2.34 25.53
N LEU A 71 -5.44 3.32 26.43
CA LEU A 71 -4.55 3.24 27.59
C LEU A 71 -5.03 2.21 28.62
N GLU A 72 -6.35 2.12 28.86
CA GLU A 72 -6.94 1.09 29.71
C GLU A 72 -6.66 -0.31 29.16
N ARG A 73 -6.76 -0.51 27.83
CA ARG A 73 -6.39 -1.77 27.18
C ARG A 73 -4.91 -2.11 27.38
N VAL A 74 -4.02 -1.12 27.28
CA VAL A 74 -2.58 -1.31 27.57
C VAL A 74 -2.38 -1.76 29.02
N THR A 75 -2.98 -1.06 29.98
CA THR A 75 -2.86 -1.40 31.40
C THR A 75 -3.44 -2.78 31.70
N SER A 76 -4.57 -3.13 31.09
CA SER A 76 -5.17 -4.46 31.20
C SER A 76 -4.25 -5.54 30.61
N ALA A 77 -3.69 -5.31 29.43
CA ALA A 77 -2.75 -6.25 28.80
C ALA A 77 -1.50 -6.46 29.65
N ILE A 78 -0.93 -5.40 30.25
CA ILE A 78 0.23 -5.52 31.14
C ILE A 78 -0.06 -6.39 32.37
N LYS A 79 -1.26 -6.24 32.96
CA LYS A 79 -1.66 -7.02 34.15
C LYS A 79 -1.80 -8.52 33.86
N HIS A 80 -2.24 -8.87 32.65
CA HIS A 80 -2.52 -10.27 32.27
C HIS A 80 -1.40 -10.92 31.45
N CYS A 81 -0.47 -10.13 30.90
CA CYS A 81 0.62 -10.62 30.07
C CYS A 81 1.58 -11.49 30.89
N GLN A 82 1.99 -12.61 30.31
CA GLN A 82 3.04 -13.47 30.85
C GLN A 82 4.18 -13.58 29.84
N ALA A 83 5.42 -13.52 30.32
CA ALA A 83 6.61 -13.72 29.49
C ALA A 83 7.21 -15.10 29.79
N HIS A 84 7.58 -15.82 28.73
CA HIS A 84 8.19 -17.14 28.83
C HIS A 84 9.64 -17.11 28.37
N ARG A 85 10.51 -17.89 29.02
CA ARG A 85 11.89 -18.09 28.58
C ARG A 85 11.95 -19.11 27.45
N THR A 86 12.77 -18.82 26.45
CA THR A 86 13.04 -19.75 25.36
C THR A 86 13.95 -20.87 25.84
N GLU A 87 13.63 -22.10 25.44
CA GLU A 87 14.51 -23.26 25.64
C GLU A 87 15.29 -23.48 24.34
N ARG A 88 16.62 -23.41 24.41
CA ARG A 88 17.49 -23.42 23.21
C ARG A 88 17.39 -24.71 22.38
N SER A 89 16.96 -25.81 22.99
CA SER A 89 16.78 -27.11 22.34
C SER A 89 15.51 -27.19 21.49
N LEU A 90 14.54 -26.28 21.69
CA LEU A 90 13.25 -26.34 21.02
C LEU A 90 13.25 -25.48 19.74
N PRO A 91 12.71 -26.00 18.62
CA PRO A 91 12.62 -25.24 17.38
C PRO A 91 11.64 -24.08 17.51
N LEU A 92 12.05 -22.90 17.04
CA LEU A 92 11.19 -21.72 16.98
C LEU A 92 10.53 -21.61 15.61
N SER A 93 9.24 -21.32 15.57
CA SER A 93 8.49 -21.10 14.33
C SER A 93 7.98 -19.68 14.23
N LEU A 94 7.88 -19.17 13.02
CA LEU A 94 7.26 -17.88 12.70
C LEU A 94 5.88 -18.14 12.10
N GLY A 95 4.84 -17.53 12.66
CA GLY A 95 3.49 -17.58 12.10
C GLY A 95 3.00 -16.18 11.78
N ILE A 96 2.35 -16.02 10.63
CA ILE A 96 1.76 -14.76 10.18
C ILE A 96 0.24 -14.91 10.17
N PHE A 97 -0.48 -13.93 10.72
CA PHE A 97 -1.93 -13.96 10.95
C PHE A 97 -2.52 -12.56 10.74
N ASP A 98 -3.81 -12.48 10.42
CA ASP A 98 -4.55 -11.21 10.23
C ASP A 98 -5.17 -10.69 11.53
N ASP A 99 -5.38 -11.56 12.52
CA ASP A 99 -6.09 -11.20 13.75
C ASP A 99 -5.34 -11.68 14.99
N THR A 100 -5.10 -10.76 15.93
CA THR A 100 -4.47 -11.00 17.23
C THR A 100 -5.48 -11.44 18.30
N SER A 101 -6.79 -11.29 18.04
CA SER A 101 -7.89 -11.49 19.02
C SER A 101 -8.02 -12.92 19.54
N LYS A 102 -7.40 -13.89 18.87
CA LYS A 102 -7.51 -15.32 19.21
C LYS A 102 -6.16 -15.87 19.71
N THR A 103 -5.72 -15.56 20.93
CA THR A 103 -4.38 -16.03 21.40
C THR A 103 -4.24 -16.60 22.80
N ALA A 104 -5.33 -16.84 23.54
CA ALA A 104 -5.26 -17.35 24.90
C ALA A 104 -4.65 -18.76 25.10
N LEU A 105 -4.20 -19.46 24.04
CA LEU A 105 -3.85 -20.89 24.09
C LEU A 105 -2.50 -21.28 23.43
N ILE A 106 -1.72 -20.33 22.91
CA ILE A 106 -0.37 -20.60 22.37
C ILE A 106 0.66 -19.78 23.14
N ILE A 107 1.81 -20.39 23.41
CA ILE A 107 2.97 -19.69 23.99
C ILE A 107 3.61 -18.84 22.88
N ILE A 108 3.47 -17.53 23.03
CA ILE A 108 4.04 -16.55 22.11
C ILE A 108 5.29 -15.97 22.75
N ILE A 109 6.40 -15.97 22.00
CA ILE A 109 7.66 -15.36 22.45
C ILE A 109 7.59 -13.86 22.27
N GLU A 110 7.21 -13.43 21.07
CA GLU A 110 7.15 -12.01 20.72
C GLU A 110 6.18 -11.82 19.54
N TRP A 111 5.36 -10.79 19.64
CA TRP A 111 4.51 -10.30 18.57
C TRP A 111 5.28 -9.34 17.66
N LEU A 112 5.13 -9.56 16.35
CA LEU A 112 5.76 -8.73 15.33
C LEU A 112 4.70 -7.90 14.63
N PHE A 113 4.88 -6.59 14.67
CA PHE A 113 3.98 -5.64 14.03
C PHE A 113 4.64 -4.96 12.85
N LEU A 114 3.82 -4.64 11.85
CA LEU A 114 4.19 -3.70 10.79
C LEU A 114 4.33 -2.28 11.37
N LEU A 115 5.04 -1.42 10.64
CA LEU A 115 5.09 -0.01 10.98
C LEU A 115 3.70 0.61 10.89
N HIS A 116 3.42 1.60 11.74
CA HIS A 116 2.14 2.31 11.75
C HIS A 116 1.83 2.97 10.41
N GLN A 117 2.86 3.40 9.67
CA GLN A 117 2.73 3.90 8.31
C GLN A 117 3.65 3.12 7.37
N PRO A 118 3.15 2.64 6.22
CA PRO A 118 4.02 2.05 5.21
C PRO A 118 4.97 3.09 4.63
N HIS A 119 6.17 2.67 4.23
CA HIS A 119 7.13 3.56 3.59
C HIS A 119 6.67 4.02 2.20
N GLN A 120 6.01 3.14 1.46
CA GLN A 120 5.47 3.38 0.12
C GLN A 120 4.00 3.82 0.19
N THR A 121 3.58 4.67 -0.75
CA THR A 121 2.20 5.17 -0.81
C THR A 121 1.17 4.06 -0.97
N VAL A 122 1.47 3.04 -1.77
CA VAL A 122 0.65 1.85 -2.00
C VAL A 122 1.53 0.64 -1.70
N THR A 123 1.16 -0.17 -0.72
CA THR A 123 1.88 -1.40 -0.36
C THR A 123 0.91 -2.59 -0.44
N THR A 124 1.28 -3.65 -1.15
CA THR A 124 0.41 -4.82 -1.33
C THR A 124 0.45 -5.76 -0.12
N PRO A 125 -0.60 -6.55 0.16
CA PRO A 125 -0.56 -7.52 1.26
C PRO A 125 0.62 -8.50 1.21
N PRO A 126 1.01 -9.07 0.05
CA PRO A 126 2.20 -9.92 -0.03
C PRO A 126 3.51 -9.22 0.34
N GLU A 127 3.65 -7.92 0.03
CA GLU A 127 4.81 -7.13 0.45
C GLU A 127 4.86 -6.91 1.96
N LEU A 128 3.70 -6.79 2.61
CA LEU A 128 3.61 -6.68 4.06
C LEU A 128 3.98 -8.00 4.74
N VAL A 129 3.51 -9.12 4.20
CA VAL A 129 3.90 -10.45 4.65
C VAL A 129 5.41 -10.65 4.48
N ALA A 130 5.99 -10.28 3.33
CA ALA A 130 7.42 -10.30 3.10
C ALA A 130 8.21 -9.47 4.14
N LYS A 131 7.73 -8.26 4.47
CA LYS A 131 8.34 -7.43 5.52
C LYS A 131 8.27 -8.08 6.90
N LEU A 132 7.15 -8.73 7.24
CA LEU A 132 7.02 -9.49 8.49
C LEU A 132 7.96 -10.69 8.54
N ILE A 133 8.14 -11.40 7.44
CA ILE A 133 9.09 -12.52 7.32
C ILE A 133 10.51 -12.03 7.59
N ILE A 134 10.96 -10.98 6.90
CA ILE A 134 12.30 -10.40 7.07
C ILE A 134 12.50 -9.95 8.51
N LYS A 135 11.53 -9.22 9.08
CA LYS A 135 11.58 -8.73 10.46
C LYS A 135 11.64 -9.89 11.46
N GLY A 136 10.82 -10.93 11.27
CA GLY A 136 10.79 -12.09 12.15
C GLY A 136 12.06 -12.93 12.10
N ARG A 137 12.60 -13.17 10.89
CA ARG A 137 13.90 -13.83 10.72
C ARG A 137 15.01 -13.06 11.42
N HIS A 138 15.07 -11.73 11.21
CA HIS A 138 16.05 -10.88 11.89
C HIS A 138 15.90 -10.98 13.41
N ARG A 139 14.67 -10.90 13.92
CA ARG A 139 14.39 -10.94 15.36
C ARG A 139 14.78 -12.28 15.99
N LEU A 140 14.50 -13.40 15.33
CA LEU A 140 14.92 -14.74 15.79
C LEU A 140 16.45 -14.88 15.84
N ARG A 141 17.16 -14.32 14.86
CA ARG A 141 18.64 -14.28 14.90
C ARG A 141 19.15 -13.44 16.07
N THR A 142 18.52 -12.30 16.35
CA THR A 142 18.91 -11.46 17.50
C THR A 142 18.62 -12.13 18.84
N LEU A 143 17.47 -12.79 19.00
CA LEU A 143 17.03 -13.36 20.28
C LEU A 143 17.65 -14.73 20.60
N ALA A 144 17.81 -15.57 19.58
CA ALA A 144 18.14 -16.98 19.75
C ALA A 144 19.27 -17.47 18.83
N ALA A 145 19.89 -16.57 18.05
CA ALA A 145 20.92 -16.90 17.06
C ALA A 145 20.51 -18.02 16.09
N CYS A 146 19.21 -18.09 15.76
CA CYS A 146 18.65 -19.14 14.92
C CYS A 146 17.79 -18.58 13.78
N ASN A 147 17.56 -19.39 12.76
CA ASN A 147 16.50 -19.16 11.77
C ASN A 147 15.21 -19.84 12.24
N PRO A 148 14.03 -19.42 11.75
CA PRO A 148 12.79 -20.14 12.02
C PRO A 148 12.88 -21.57 11.45
N ALA A 149 12.49 -22.56 12.25
CA ALA A 149 12.38 -23.95 11.81
C ALA A 149 11.23 -24.13 10.82
N CYS A 150 10.13 -23.40 11.03
CA CYS A 150 9.00 -23.35 10.12
C CYS A 150 8.43 -21.92 10.03
N MET A 151 8.06 -21.49 8.83
CA MET A 151 7.33 -20.26 8.55
C MET A 151 5.92 -20.63 8.07
N TYR A 152 4.90 -20.21 8.81
CA TYR A 152 3.51 -20.44 8.47
C TYR A 152 2.91 -19.20 7.79
N LEU A 153 2.41 -19.40 6.58
CA LEU A 153 1.93 -18.32 5.71
C LEU A 153 0.42 -18.40 5.49
N PRO A 154 -0.28 -17.26 5.46
CA PRO A 154 -1.74 -17.24 5.35
C PRO A 154 -2.19 -17.17 3.87
N TYR A 155 -1.75 -18.16 3.09
CA TYR A 155 -2.03 -18.31 1.67
C TYR A 155 -2.55 -19.71 1.34
N THR A 156 -3.30 -19.84 0.25
CA THR A 156 -3.48 -21.15 -0.39
C THR A 156 -2.22 -21.55 -1.16
N LEU A 157 -2.14 -22.83 -1.57
CA LEU A 157 -1.03 -23.33 -2.38
C LEU A 157 -0.94 -22.58 -3.72
N GLU A 158 -2.07 -22.43 -4.41
CA GLU A 158 -2.16 -21.72 -5.70
C GLU A 158 -1.72 -20.26 -5.58
N GLN A 159 -2.11 -19.59 -4.49
CA GLN A 159 -1.72 -18.21 -4.22
C GLN A 159 -0.22 -18.10 -3.96
N LEU A 160 0.34 -18.99 -3.13
CA LEU A 160 1.76 -18.99 -2.83
C LEU A 160 2.58 -19.27 -4.10
N ASP A 161 2.19 -20.25 -4.92
CA ASP A 161 2.88 -20.58 -6.17
C ASP A 161 2.87 -19.40 -7.15
N SER A 162 1.72 -18.74 -7.33
CA SER A 162 1.61 -17.54 -8.16
C SER A 162 2.45 -16.37 -7.62
N LEU A 163 2.44 -16.15 -6.31
CA LEU A 163 3.19 -15.06 -5.67
C LEU A 163 4.70 -15.30 -5.74
N LEU A 164 5.15 -16.55 -5.59
CA LEU A 164 6.57 -16.90 -5.73
C LEU A 164 7.09 -16.63 -7.15
N GLN A 165 6.25 -16.66 -8.19
CA GLN A 165 6.66 -16.33 -9.56
C GLN A 165 6.65 -14.83 -9.87
N THR A 166 5.82 -14.05 -9.16
CA THR A 166 5.49 -12.66 -9.55
C THR A 166 5.90 -11.60 -8.53
N ASN A 167 6.12 -11.97 -7.26
CA ASN A 167 6.41 -11.04 -6.17
C ASN A 167 7.86 -11.15 -5.69
N GLU A 168 8.70 -10.24 -6.16
CA GLU A 168 10.13 -10.17 -5.81
C GLU A 168 10.35 -9.99 -4.30
N HIS A 169 9.54 -9.17 -3.62
CA HIS A 169 9.69 -8.95 -2.18
C HIS A 169 9.52 -10.24 -1.38
N LEU A 170 8.56 -11.08 -1.79
CA LEU A 170 8.34 -12.38 -1.18
C LEU A 170 9.49 -13.35 -1.48
N GLN A 171 9.98 -13.38 -2.73
CA GLN A 171 11.16 -14.18 -3.11
C GLN A 171 12.38 -13.82 -2.25
N ILE A 172 12.70 -12.52 -2.13
CA ILE A 172 13.80 -12.01 -1.29
C ILE A 172 13.58 -12.40 0.18
N SER A 173 12.35 -12.34 0.67
CA SER A 173 12.04 -12.67 2.06
C SER A 173 12.33 -14.14 2.42
N PHE A 174 12.28 -15.04 1.43
CA PHE A 174 12.59 -16.46 1.57
C PHE A 174 14.03 -16.82 1.22
N ASP A 175 14.77 -15.90 0.59
CA ASP A 175 16.13 -16.18 0.17
C ASP A 175 17.00 -16.66 1.35
N SER A 176 17.82 -17.67 1.06
CA SER A 176 18.73 -18.28 2.03
C SER A 176 18.03 -18.73 3.33
N SER A 177 16.75 -19.11 3.28
CA SER A 177 16.02 -19.63 4.44
C SER A 177 16.22 -21.15 4.54
N PRO A 178 16.87 -21.66 5.60
CA PRO A 178 17.02 -23.11 5.81
C PRO A 178 15.76 -23.77 6.39
N GLY A 179 14.75 -22.99 6.78
CA GLY A 179 13.53 -23.46 7.44
C GLY A 179 12.42 -23.88 6.47
N LYS A 180 11.51 -24.73 6.94
CA LYS A 180 10.32 -25.17 6.18
C LYS A 180 9.34 -24.00 5.98
N ILE A 181 8.74 -23.92 4.79
CA ILE A 181 7.59 -23.05 4.53
C ILE A 181 6.33 -23.93 4.54
N SER A 182 5.29 -23.50 5.24
CA SER A 182 4.03 -24.24 5.33
C SER A 182 2.83 -23.30 5.22
N ILE A 183 1.84 -23.70 4.43
CA ILE A 183 0.49 -23.09 4.44
C ILE A 183 -0.45 -23.82 5.39
N HIS A 184 -0.04 -25.01 5.86
CA HIS A 184 -0.80 -25.80 6.81
C HIS A 184 -0.35 -25.46 8.22
N TYR A 185 -1.15 -24.65 8.90
CA TYR A 185 -0.94 -24.33 10.30
C TYR A 185 -1.16 -25.57 11.18
N PRO A 186 -0.55 -25.61 12.38
CA PRO A 186 -0.80 -26.68 13.34
C PRO A 186 -2.30 -26.86 13.61
N LYS A 187 -2.74 -28.09 13.93
CA LYS A 187 -4.15 -28.35 14.27
C LYS A 187 -4.48 -27.70 15.62
N HIS A 188 -4.92 -26.45 15.58
CA HIS A 188 -5.24 -25.67 16.76
C HIS A 188 -6.43 -24.75 16.50
N ARG A 189 -7.24 -24.47 17.53
CA ARG A 189 -8.47 -23.65 17.41
C ARG A 189 -8.20 -22.25 16.86
N LEU A 190 -7.02 -21.69 17.17
CA LEU A 190 -6.62 -20.36 16.69
C LEU A 190 -6.40 -20.30 15.17
N PHE A 191 -6.14 -21.45 14.53
CA PHE A 191 -5.82 -21.55 13.11
C PHE A 191 -6.92 -22.21 12.29
N LYS A 192 -8.08 -22.51 12.91
CA LYS A 192 -9.21 -23.16 12.22
C LYS A 192 -9.91 -22.25 11.21
N ASP A 193 -9.85 -20.94 11.43
CA ASP A 193 -10.55 -19.94 10.60
C ASP A 193 -9.57 -19.00 9.87
N SER A 194 -8.27 -19.29 9.89
CA SER A 194 -7.25 -18.33 9.43
C SER A 194 -7.14 -18.29 7.90
N LEU A 195 -7.89 -17.36 7.31
CA LEU A 195 -7.45 -16.24 6.46
C LEU A 195 -6.80 -16.53 5.11
N HIS A 196 -7.48 -16.06 4.05
CA HIS A 196 -6.94 -15.91 2.71
C HIS A 196 -6.54 -14.45 2.50
N PHE A 197 -5.25 -14.12 2.66
CA PHE A 197 -4.76 -12.76 2.37
C PHE A 197 -4.74 -12.44 0.89
N ALA A 198 -4.71 -13.44 0.02
CA ALA A 198 -4.65 -13.15 -1.40
C ALA A 198 -6.06 -12.83 -1.92
N PRO A 199 -6.26 -11.60 -2.43
CA PRO A 199 -7.50 -11.20 -3.05
C PRO A 199 -7.81 -12.10 -4.25
N LYS A 200 -9.11 -12.35 -4.48
CA LYS A 200 -9.56 -12.75 -5.79
C LYS A 200 -9.37 -11.53 -6.70
N SER A 201 -8.36 -11.59 -7.57
CA SER A 201 -8.12 -10.55 -8.56
C SER A 201 -9.08 -10.75 -9.72
N ASP A 202 -10.02 -9.83 -9.90
CA ASP A 202 -10.85 -9.76 -11.11
C ASP A 202 -10.15 -8.95 -12.22
N LYS A 203 -8.89 -8.56 -12.01
CA LYS A 203 -8.07 -7.93 -13.04
C LYS A 203 -7.65 -8.95 -14.10
N SER A 204 -8.07 -8.72 -15.33
CA SER A 204 -7.63 -9.48 -16.50
C SER A 204 -6.27 -9.01 -17.00
N LYS A 205 -5.36 -9.96 -17.23
CA LYS A 205 -4.05 -9.71 -17.87
C LYS A 205 -4.17 -9.32 -19.34
N THR A 206 -5.28 -9.66 -19.98
CA THR A 206 -5.55 -9.38 -21.40
C THR A 206 -6.84 -8.58 -21.56
N PRO A 207 -6.98 -7.75 -22.61
CA PRO A 207 -8.23 -7.06 -22.89
C PRO A 207 -9.43 -8.01 -22.95
N LEU A 208 -10.52 -7.59 -22.31
CA LEU A 208 -11.80 -8.31 -22.34
C LEU A 208 -12.41 -8.16 -23.73
N LYS A 209 -12.76 -9.29 -24.35
CA LYS A 209 -13.30 -9.33 -25.71
C LYS A 209 -14.77 -8.95 -25.73
N ASN A 210 -15.19 -8.16 -26.73
CA ASN A 210 -16.59 -7.78 -26.97
C ASN A 210 -17.27 -7.09 -25.77
N ILE A 211 -16.47 -6.41 -24.95
CA ILE A 211 -16.91 -5.68 -23.77
C ILE A 211 -16.57 -4.20 -23.98
N MET A 212 -17.34 -3.33 -23.32
CA MET A 212 -17.16 -1.88 -23.35
C MET A 212 -15.73 -1.45 -22.98
N THR A 213 -15.24 -0.44 -23.71
CA THR A 213 -13.96 0.22 -23.43
C THR A 213 -14.20 1.69 -23.11
N GLU A 214 -13.67 2.14 -21.98
CA GLU A 214 -13.66 3.53 -21.54
C GLU A 214 -12.25 4.12 -21.61
N PHE A 215 -12.17 5.43 -21.76
CA PHE A 215 -10.95 6.20 -21.94
C PHE A 215 -10.92 7.35 -20.93
N THR A 216 -9.93 7.36 -20.04
CA THR A 216 -9.73 8.42 -19.03
C THR A 216 -8.61 9.38 -19.42
N ASP A 217 -8.78 10.68 -19.17
CA ASP A 217 -7.73 11.69 -19.30
C ASP A 217 -7.81 12.80 -18.23
N GLY A 218 -6.66 13.43 -17.97
CA GLY A 218 -6.49 14.57 -17.07
C GLY A 218 -5.44 15.53 -17.67
N PRO A 219 -5.86 16.63 -18.32
CA PRO A 219 -4.99 17.49 -19.13
C PRO A 219 -4.05 18.34 -18.28
N GLY A 220 -4.22 18.38 -16.95
CA GLY A 220 -3.32 19.00 -16.01
C GLY A 220 -3.24 20.53 -16.05
N LYS A 221 -4.03 21.17 -16.92
CA LYS A 221 -4.09 22.62 -17.11
C LYS A 221 -5.51 23.20 -17.03
N SER A 222 -6.56 22.40 -17.22
CA SER A 222 -7.96 22.86 -17.16
C SER A 222 -8.68 22.52 -15.86
N HIS A 223 -8.01 21.83 -14.92
CA HIS A 223 -8.66 21.25 -13.75
C HIS A 223 -9.85 20.36 -14.11
N GLN A 224 -9.85 19.73 -15.29
CA GLN A 224 -10.94 18.85 -15.70
C GLN A 224 -10.49 17.41 -15.77
N SER A 225 -11.20 16.59 -15.03
CA SER A 225 -11.12 15.15 -15.09
C SER A 225 -12.16 14.65 -16.08
N VAL A 226 -11.73 13.88 -17.08
CA VAL A 226 -12.62 13.41 -18.16
C VAL A 226 -12.52 11.90 -18.29
N PHE A 227 -13.67 11.24 -18.44
CA PHE A 227 -13.67 9.91 -19.06
C PHE A 227 -14.77 9.79 -20.10
N THR A 228 -14.50 9.02 -21.14
CA THR A 228 -15.40 8.82 -22.29
C THR A 228 -15.55 7.35 -22.58
N TRP A 229 -16.71 6.93 -23.06
CA TRP A 229 -16.94 5.55 -23.45
C TRP A 229 -17.86 5.50 -24.65
N ARG A 230 -17.84 4.35 -25.32
CA ARG A 230 -18.81 4.04 -26.37
C ARG A 230 -19.87 3.12 -25.79
N ASP A 231 -21.09 3.63 -25.70
CA ASP A 231 -22.22 2.89 -25.20
C ASP A 231 -22.47 1.64 -26.08
N PRO A 232 -22.50 0.42 -25.50
CA PRO A 232 -22.64 -0.81 -26.28
C PRO A 232 -23.95 -0.91 -27.06
N ASP A 233 -25.04 -0.37 -26.51
CA ASP A 233 -26.40 -0.54 -27.04
C ASP A 233 -26.70 0.47 -28.15
N THR A 234 -26.38 1.73 -27.90
CA THR A 234 -26.65 2.85 -28.79
C THR A 234 -25.51 3.11 -29.77
N GLN A 235 -24.32 2.53 -29.52
CA GLN A 235 -23.09 2.77 -30.27
C GLN A 235 -22.65 4.25 -30.31
N LYS A 236 -23.26 5.10 -29.48
CA LYS A 236 -22.94 6.52 -29.34
C LYS A 236 -21.82 6.72 -28.32
N TRP A 237 -21.13 7.84 -28.47
CA TRP A 237 -20.11 8.25 -27.52
C TRP A 237 -20.74 9.06 -26.40
N GLU A 238 -20.39 8.69 -25.18
CA GLU A 238 -20.79 9.36 -23.96
C GLU A 238 -19.54 9.82 -23.21
N SER A 239 -19.72 10.82 -22.35
CA SER A 239 -18.62 11.45 -21.62
C SER A 239 -19.09 11.99 -20.30
N ASP A 240 -18.24 11.84 -19.29
CA ASP A 240 -18.36 12.51 -18.00
C ASP A 240 -17.18 13.45 -17.81
N THR A 241 -17.50 14.67 -17.39
CA THR A 241 -16.51 15.73 -17.16
C THR A 241 -16.76 16.35 -15.79
N GLN A 242 -15.73 16.38 -14.94
CA GLN A 242 -15.81 17.02 -13.64
C GLN A 242 -14.63 17.96 -13.44
N VAL A 243 -14.92 19.16 -12.93
CA VAL A 243 -13.86 20.08 -12.49
C VAL A 243 -13.28 19.57 -11.17
N VAL A 244 -12.00 19.23 -11.18
CA VAL A 244 -11.21 18.72 -10.07
C VAL A 244 -10.01 19.63 -9.86
N GLU A 245 -10.11 20.51 -8.85
CA GLU A 245 -8.96 21.28 -8.41
C GLU A 245 -7.85 20.36 -7.90
N GLY A 246 -6.61 20.55 -8.36
CA GLY A 246 -5.49 19.75 -7.92
C GLY A 246 -4.37 19.69 -8.94
N SER A 247 -3.48 18.72 -8.76
CA SER A 247 -2.44 18.42 -9.73
C SER A 247 -3.02 17.56 -10.88
N PRO A 248 -2.31 17.47 -12.02
CA PRO A 248 -2.71 16.60 -13.13
C PRO A 248 -2.98 15.15 -12.69
N GLN A 249 -2.20 14.65 -11.73
CA GLN A 249 -2.40 13.32 -11.17
C GLN A 249 -3.72 13.18 -10.39
N THR A 250 -4.18 14.25 -9.73
CA THR A 250 -5.48 14.27 -9.05
C THR A 250 -6.63 14.24 -10.07
N GLU A 251 -6.47 14.92 -11.21
CA GLU A 251 -7.45 14.94 -12.31
C GLU A 251 -7.57 13.56 -12.97
N GLU A 252 -6.44 12.96 -13.34
CA GLU A 252 -6.35 11.61 -13.91
C GLU A 252 -6.92 10.56 -12.95
N LEU A 253 -6.54 10.62 -11.67
CA LEU A 253 -7.03 9.68 -10.66
C LEU A 253 -8.53 9.85 -10.42
N ALA A 254 -9.04 11.08 -10.41
CA ALA A 254 -10.48 11.32 -10.29
C ALA A 254 -11.26 10.74 -11.47
N ALA A 255 -10.69 10.76 -12.69
CA ALA A 255 -11.35 10.20 -13.87
C ALA A 255 -11.48 8.68 -13.71
N ALA A 256 -10.40 8.04 -13.30
CA ALA A 256 -10.38 6.62 -13.01
C ALA A 256 -11.37 6.24 -11.90
N VAL A 257 -11.37 6.96 -10.77
CA VAL A 257 -12.32 6.70 -9.66
C VAL A 257 -13.77 6.76 -10.15
N ARG A 258 -14.11 7.75 -10.99
CA ARG A 258 -15.47 7.86 -11.53
C ARG A 258 -15.78 6.75 -12.54
N ALA A 259 -14.86 6.38 -13.41
CA ALA A 259 -15.05 5.24 -14.32
C ALA A 259 -15.33 3.94 -13.54
N PHE A 260 -14.53 3.63 -12.52
CA PHE A 260 -14.71 2.45 -11.66
C PHE A 260 -16.01 2.51 -10.82
N ARG A 261 -16.48 3.70 -10.45
CA ARG A 261 -17.78 3.90 -9.79
C ARG A 261 -18.94 3.63 -10.75
N THR A 262 -18.86 4.14 -11.97
CA THR A 262 -19.92 4.06 -12.98
C THR A 262 -20.10 2.63 -13.50
N PHE A 263 -19.00 1.94 -13.81
CA PHE A 263 -19.05 0.65 -14.48
C PHE A 263 -18.87 -0.51 -13.52
N GLN A 264 -19.99 -1.03 -13.00
CA GLN A 264 -20.00 -2.25 -12.19
C GLN A 264 -19.90 -3.53 -13.03
N GLN A 265 -20.29 -3.47 -14.31
CA GLN A 265 -20.14 -4.55 -15.29
C GLN A 265 -18.69 -4.67 -15.79
N PRO A 266 -18.30 -5.80 -16.42
CA PRO A 266 -16.97 -5.92 -17.00
C PRO A 266 -16.63 -4.79 -17.97
N PHE A 267 -15.40 -4.25 -17.91
CA PHE A 267 -14.96 -3.20 -18.83
C PHE A 267 -13.45 -3.19 -19.05
N ASN A 268 -13.02 -2.56 -20.15
CA ASN A 268 -11.63 -2.21 -20.41
C ASN A 268 -11.43 -0.72 -20.13
N SER A 269 -10.46 -0.37 -19.28
CA SER A 269 -10.04 0.99 -18.98
C SER A 269 -8.76 1.32 -19.73
N VAL A 270 -8.78 2.39 -20.52
CA VAL A 270 -7.64 2.89 -21.27
C VAL A 270 -7.27 4.26 -20.72
N THR A 271 -6.05 4.40 -20.20
CA THR A 271 -5.64 5.65 -19.54
C THR A 271 -4.33 6.18 -20.11
N GLY A 272 -4.23 7.50 -20.28
CA GLY A 272 -2.98 8.21 -20.55
C GLY A 272 -2.02 8.24 -19.35
N SER A 273 -2.51 7.86 -18.17
CA SER A 273 -1.78 7.93 -16.90
C SER A 273 -1.11 6.63 -16.53
N ALA A 274 0.22 6.61 -16.62
CA ALA A 274 1.03 5.53 -16.06
C ALA A 274 0.87 5.43 -14.53
N CYS A 275 0.56 6.54 -13.86
CA CYS A 275 0.32 6.59 -12.42
C CYS A 275 -0.94 5.78 -12.05
N VAL A 276 -2.07 6.08 -12.70
CA VAL A 276 -3.33 5.36 -12.48
C VAL A 276 -3.16 3.87 -12.79
N THR A 277 -2.49 3.53 -13.90
CA THR A 277 -2.24 2.14 -14.29
C THR A 277 -1.44 1.41 -13.21
N GLY A 278 -0.32 1.99 -12.74
CA GLY A 278 0.50 1.37 -11.69
C GLY A 278 -0.21 1.25 -10.33
N ILE A 279 -1.10 2.19 -10.00
CA ILE A 279 -1.96 2.07 -8.80
C ILE A 279 -2.93 0.92 -8.98
N ALA A 280 -3.68 0.89 -10.08
CA ALA A 280 -4.68 -0.15 -10.35
C ALA A 280 -4.05 -1.56 -10.47
N GLU A 281 -2.78 -1.65 -10.90
CA GLU A 281 -2.04 -2.90 -10.91
C GLU A 281 -1.79 -3.48 -9.53
N ARG A 282 -1.67 -2.62 -8.52
CA ARG A 282 -1.31 -2.95 -7.13
C ARG A 282 -2.44 -2.68 -6.13
N ALA A 283 -3.59 -2.20 -6.56
CA ALA A 283 -4.63 -1.63 -5.71
C ALA A 283 -5.34 -2.68 -4.84
N GLU A 284 -5.39 -3.94 -5.27
CA GLU A 284 -6.17 -4.99 -4.61
C GLU A 284 -5.73 -5.18 -3.15
N ARG A 285 -6.61 -4.75 -2.23
CA ARG A 285 -6.42 -4.75 -0.77
C ARG A 285 -5.12 -4.08 -0.33
N ALA A 286 -4.61 -3.12 -1.10
CA ALA A 286 -3.38 -2.41 -0.76
C ALA A 286 -3.57 -1.53 0.49
N LEU A 287 -2.54 -1.49 1.33
CA LEU A 287 -2.46 -0.51 2.41
C LEU A 287 -1.91 0.81 1.87
N LEU A 288 -2.64 1.89 2.16
CA LEU A 288 -2.26 3.24 1.83
C LEU A 288 -1.47 3.90 2.96
N LYS A 289 -0.39 4.58 2.58
CA LYS A 289 0.25 5.56 3.46
C LYS A 289 -0.62 6.80 3.54
N GLN A 290 -0.82 7.35 4.73
CA GLN A 290 -1.39 8.68 4.85
C GLN A 290 -0.48 9.70 4.15
N VAL A 291 -1.06 10.47 3.24
CA VAL A 291 -0.37 11.56 2.54
C VAL A 291 -0.96 12.91 2.96
N GLN A 292 -0.15 13.97 2.92
CA GLN A 292 -0.58 15.31 3.34
C GLN A 292 -1.71 15.86 2.47
N ASN A 293 -1.73 15.52 1.18
CA ASN A 293 -2.80 15.91 0.26
C ASN A 293 -4.06 15.06 0.51
N LYS A 294 -4.97 15.58 1.34
CA LYS A 294 -6.23 14.91 1.71
C LYS A 294 -7.08 14.52 0.51
N LYS A 295 -7.16 15.37 -0.52
CA LYS A 295 -7.97 15.11 -1.72
C LYS A 295 -7.40 13.95 -2.53
N PHE A 296 -6.09 13.95 -2.74
CA PHE A 296 -5.41 12.85 -3.42
C PHE A 296 -5.52 11.54 -2.61
N TYR A 297 -5.36 11.60 -1.28
CA TYR A 297 -5.56 10.44 -0.40
C TYR A 297 -6.98 9.87 -0.49
N SER A 298 -8.01 10.73 -0.51
CA SER A 298 -9.41 10.31 -0.65
C SER A 298 -9.62 9.55 -1.96
N LEU A 299 -9.17 10.12 -3.09
CA LEU A 299 -9.30 9.49 -4.40
C LEU A 299 -8.54 8.15 -4.49
N LEU A 300 -7.34 8.07 -3.90
CA LEU A 300 -6.61 6.80 -3.83
C LEU A 300 -7.38 5.76 -3.02
N SER A 301 -7.94 6.16 -1.88
CA SER A 301 -8.70 5.29 -1.00
C SER A 301 -9.96 4.79 -1.69
N GLU A 302 -10.66 5.66 -2.42
CA GLU A 302 -11.83 5.33 -3.23
C GLU A 302 -11.49 4.35 -4.36
N LEU A 303 -10.42 4.61 -5.14
CA LEU A 303 -10.01 3.71 -6.22
C LEU A 303 -9.65 2.32 -5.69
N ILE A 304 -8.87 2.24 -4.62
CA ILE A 304 -8.51 0.97 -3.98
C ILE A 304 -9.76 0.26 -3.46
N TRP A 305 -10.71 1.00 -2.87
CA TRP A 305 -11.98 0.42 -2.42
C TRP A 305 -12.77 -0.17 -3.57
N PHE A 306 -12.96 0.57 -4.68
CA PHE A 306 -13.70 0.10 -5.85
C PHE A 306 -13.05 -1.13 -6.49
N ILE A 307 -11.72 -1.15 -6.61
CA ILE A 307 -11.01 -2.31 -7.17
C ILE A 307 -11.10 -3.51 -6.22
N SER A 308 -10.95 -3.30 -4.91
CA SER A 308 -10.91 -4.39 -3.93
C SER A 308 -12.27 -5.06 -3.67
N HIS A 309 -13.37 -4.36 -3.92
CA HIS A 309 -14.74 -4.87 -3.75
C HIS A 309 -15.43 -5.21 -5.06
N ARG A 310 -14.68 -5.18 -6.16
CA ARG A 310 -15.20 -5.52 -7.47
C ARG A 310 -15.46 -7.01 -7.57
N GLU A 311 -16.58 -7.39 -8.18
CA GLU A 311 -16.95 -8.79 -8.44
C GLU A 311 -16.88 -9.18 -9.93
N GLN A 312 -16.66 -8.19 -10.79
CA GLN A 312 -16.67 -8.34 -12.25
C GLN A 312 -15.29 -8.03 -12.84
N PRO A 313 -14.86 -8.75 -13.88
CA PRO A 313 -13.54 -8.55 -14.44
C PRO A 313 -13.33 -7.14 -15.00
N TYR A 314 -12.10 -6.65 -14.92
CA TYR A 314 -11.70 -5.44 -15.63
C TYR A 314 -10.31 -5.61 -16.23
N HIS A 315 -10.04 -4.90 -17.31
CA HIS A 315 -8.67 -4.74 -17.81
C HIS A 315 -8.32 -3.26 -17.73
N ILE A 316 -7.10 -2.94 -17.32
CA ILE A 316 -6.59 -1.58 -17.39
C ILE A 316 -5.30 -1.58 -18.17
N MET A 317 -5.14 -0.60 -19.06
CA MET A 317 -3.91 -0.42 -19.81
C MET A 317 -3.53 1.05 -19.94
N HIS A 318 -2.22 1.28 -19.92
CA HIS A 318 -1.64 2.57 -20.23
C HIS A 318 -1.51 2.72 -21.75
N VAL A 319 -1.95 3.86 -22.27
CA VAL A 319 -1.68 4.29 -23.64
C VAL A 319 -0.89 5.59 -23.63
N TRP A 320 -0.02 5.73 -24.61
CA TRP A 320 0.77 6.94 -24.77
C TRP A 320 -0.07 8.01 -25.45
N SER A 321 -0.09 9.20 -24.87
CA SER A 321 -0.64 10.37 -25.55
C SER A 321 0.18 10.64 -26.82
N HIS A 322 -0.51 10.81 -27.94
CA HIS A 322 0.06 11.17 -29.26
C HIS A 322 0.82 10.08 -30.06
N THR A 323 0.57 8.79 -29.82
CA THR A 323 1.06 7.71 -30.72
C THR A 323 0.02 7.26 -31.76
N GLU A 324 0.46 6.82 -32.95
CA GLU A 324 -0.38 6.21 -34.00
C GLU A 324 -0.90 4.82 -33.56
N LEU A 325 -1.89 4.81 -32.66
CA LEU A 325 -2.56 3.60 -32.20
C LEU A 325 -3.66 3.17 -33.20
N PRO A 326 -4.16 1.92 -33.11
CA PRO A 326 -5.30 1.48 -33.91
C PRO A 326 -6.49 2.43 -33.76
N ARG A 327 -7.21 2.67 -34.87
CA ARG A 327 -8.19 3.76 -35.02
C ARG A 327 -9.20 3.89 -33.88
N CYS A 328 -9.64 2.78 -33.28
CA CYS A 328 -10.61 2.79 -32.18
C CYS A 328 -10.03 3.35 -30.86
N ILE A 329 -8.77 3.02 -30.53
CA ILE A 329 -8.07 3.51 -29.34
C ILE A 329 -7.69 4.97 -29.54
N THR A 330 -7.20 5.32 -30.73
CA THR A 330 -6.85 6.69 -31.10
C THR A 330 -8.05 7.62 -31.07
N GLU A 331 -9.22 7.17 -31.53
CA GLU A 331 -10.46 7.96 -31.51
C GLU A 331 -10.95 8.22 -30.07
N GLY A 332 -10.94 7.19 -29.21
CA GLY A 332 -11.34 7.34 -27.80
C GLY A 332 -10.40 8.26 -27.02
N ASN A 333 -9.09 8.05 -27.13
CA ASN A 333 -8.10 8.89 -26.46
C ASN A 333 -8.18 10.34 -26.97
N ARG A 334 -8.27 10.54 -28.29
CA ARG A 334 -8.39 11.88 -28.89
C ARG A 334 -9.64 12.61 -28.40
N ARG A 335 -10.76 11.91 -28.20
CA ARG A 335 -11.99 12.51 -27.67
C ARG A 335 -11.83 12.94 -26.23
N ALA A 336 -11.24 12.09 -25.39
CA ALA A 336 -10.92 12.46 -24.01
C ALA A 336 -9.99 13.69 -23.99
N ASP A 337 -8.91 13.68 -24.79
CA ASP A 337 -7.98 14.80 -24.93
C ASP A 337 -8.71 16.09 -25.39
N LEU A 338 -9.60 15.99 -26.40
CA LEU A 338 -10.32 17.14 -26.94
C LEU A 338 -11.32 17.72 -25.94
N LEU A 339 -12.03 16.89 -25.18
CA LEU A 339 -12.95 17.37 -24.14
C LEU A 339 -12.18 18.03 -22.99
N ALA A 340 -11.06 17.43 -22.62
CA ALA A 340 -10.12 17.96 -21.63
C ALA A 340 -9.52 19.31 -22.09
N MET A 341 -9.22 19.46 -23.38
CA MET A 341 -8.73 20.70 -24.01
C MET A 341 -9.81 21.75 -24.27
N ALA A 342 -11.04 21.36 -24.61
CA ALA A 342 -12.14 22.29 -24.87
C ALA A 342 -12.45 23.17 -23.64
N ALA A 343 -12.16 22.67 -22.44
CA ALA A 343 -12.25 23.43 -21.20
C ALA A 343 -11.06 24.35 -20.90
N SER A 344 -9.95 24.22 -21.62
CA SER A 344 -8.77 25.11 -21.52
C SER A 344 -8.69 26.15 -22.64
N ALA A 345 -9.76 26.35 -23.42
CA ALA A 345 -9.85 27.31 -24.51
C ALA A 345 -9.67 28.80 -24.09
N THR A 346 -9.23 29.08 -22.87
CA THR A 346 -8.72 30.40 -22.45
C THR A 346 -7.20 30.57 -22.55
N HIS A 347 -6.35 29.53 -22.72
CA HIS A 347 -4.90 29.75 -22.88
C HIS A 347 -4.18 28.67 -23.72
N ILE A 348 -3.81 29.00 -24.97
CA ILE A 348 -2.99 28.17 -25.86
C ILE A 348 -1.53 28.67 -25.88
N SER A 349 -0.55 27.75 -25.79
CA SER A 349 0.74 27.83 -26.52
C SER A 349 1.48 26.46 -26.55
N PRO A 350 2.36 26.18 -27.55
CA PRO A 350 2.58 24.85 -28.10
C PRO A 350 3.68 23.98 -27.46
N THR A 351 3.39 22.68 -27.50
CA THR A 351 4.21 21.47 -27.69
C THR A 351 5.74 21.59 -27.74
N ALA A 352 6.40 21.25 -26.61
CA ALA A 352 7.77 20.73 -26.47
C ALA A 352 8.14 20.38 -25.00
N PRO A 353 7.64 21.11 -23.95
CA PRO A 353 8.01 20.81 -22.55
C PRO A 353 7.39 19.54 -21.95
N HIS A 354 6.45 18.91 -22.66
CA HIS A 354 5.51 17.95 -22.06
C HIS A 354 6.13 16.59 -21.76
N VAL A 355 6.89 16.02 -22.71
CA VAL A 355 7.46 14.67 -22.60
C VAL A 355 8.52 14.57 -21.50
N PHE A 356 9.38 15.58 -21.39
CA PHE A 356 10.40 15.64 -20.34
C PHE A 356 9.79 15.79 -18.94
N GLN A 357 8.76 16.64 -18.81
CA GLN A 357 8.09 16.85 -17.52
C GLN A 357 7.28 15.61 -17.09
N GLN A 358 6.66 14.92 -18.04
CA GLN A 358 5.96 13.64 -17.81
C GLN A 358 6.95 12.53 -17.41
N ALA A 359 8.10 12.42 -18.10
CA ALA A 359 9.17 11.49 -17.73
C ALA A 359 9.68 11.73 -16.30
N ARG A 360 9.92 13.01 -15.95
CA ARG A 360 10.36 13.38 -14.60
C ARG A 360 9.32 13.03 -13.53
N ARG A 361 8.03 13.20 -13.84
CA ARG A 361 6.91 12.85 -12.94
C ARG A 361 6.75 11.34 -12.78
N SER A 362 6.88 10.57 -13.86
CA SER A 362 6.86 9.11 -13.83
C SER A 362 8.02 8.57 -12.98
N HIS A 363 9.25 9.02 -13.23
CA HIS A 363 10.44 8.61 -12.48
C HIS A 363 10.37 8.92 -10.98
N ALA A 364 9.75 10.05 -10.59
CA ALA A 364 9.57 10.42 -9.19
C ALA A 364 8.67 9.44 -8.41
N PHE A 365 7.74 8.77 -9.11
CA PHE A 365 6.84 7.78 -8.53
C PHE A 365 7.38 6.35 -8.69
N PHE A 366 7.99 6.04 -9.84
CA PHE A 366 8.60 4.76 -10.16
C PHE A 366 10.06 4.98 -10.59
N PRO A 367 11.03 4.82 -9.67
CA PRO A 367 12.45 4.99 -9.97
C PRO A 367 12.92 4.05 -11.09
N GLN A 368 13.21 4.63 -12.25
CA GLN A 368 13.70 3.94 -13.45
C GLN A 368 15.15 4.33 -13.74
N ASN A 369 15.98 3.41 -14.22
CA ASN A 369 17.33 3.76 -14.65
C ASN A 369 17.32 4.56 -15.97
N ALA A 370 18.40 5.30 -16.26
CA ALA A 370 18.46 6.17 -17.43
C ALA A 370 18.25 5.42 -18.77
N PRO A 371 18.78 4.19 -18.97
CA PRO A 371 18.48 3.40 -20.18
C PRO A 371 17.00 3.02 -20.31
N ALA A 372 16.34 2.64 -19.20
CA ALA A 372 14.90 2.38 -19.19
C ALA A 372 14.12 3.66 -19.53
N LEU A 373 14.51 4.82 -18.99
CA LEU A 373 13.88 6.10 -19.33
C LEU A 373 14.06 6.49 -20.80
N VAL A 374 15.21 6.21 -21.41
CA VAL A 374 15.45 6.46 -22.86
C VAL A 374 14.71 5.46 -23.74
N GLY A 375 14.62 4.20 -23.31
CA GLY A 375 13.92 3.15 -24.05
C GLY A 375 12.40 3.22 -23.89
N GLN A 376 11.93 3.75 -22.77
CA GLN A 376 10.51 3.91 -22.47
C GLN A 376 10.00 5.27 -22.94
N VAL A 377 10.77 6.35 -22.81
CA VAL A 377 10.38 7.71 -23.19
C VAL A 377 11.31 8.26 -24.28
N MET A 378 10.75 8.91 -25.31
CA MET A 378 11.53 9.63 -26.34
C MET A 378 12.19 10.91 -25.80
N ILE A 379 12.99 10.79 -24.74
CA ILE A 379 13.85 11.85 -24.18
C ILE A 379 15.31 11.54 -24.53
N SER A 380 16.13 12.59 -24.62
CA SER A 380 17.55 12.39 -24.87
C SER A 380 18.22 11.65 -23.71
N ARG A 381 19.33 10.98 -24.00
CA ARG A 381 20.11 10.27 -22.98
C ARG A 381 20.59 11.22 -21.86
N ASP A 382 20.85 12.47 -22.20
CA ASP A 382 21.27 13.50 -21.23
C ASP A 382 20.09 13.98 -20.37
N GLN A 383 18.90 14.08 -20.95
CA GLN A 383 17.67 14.36 -20.21
C GLN A 383 17.31 13.23 -19.23
N ALA A 384 17.41 11.97 -19.67
CA ALA A 384 17.19 10.82 -18.80
C ALA A 384 18.19 10.76 -17.65
N LYS A 385 19.48 11.02 -17.93
CA LYS A 385 20.51 11.13 -16.89
C LYS A 385 20.21 12.25 -15.90
N ALA A 386 19.77 13.42 -16.38
CA ALA A 386 19.41 14.55 -15.53
C ALA A 386 18.22 14.25 -14.60
N ILE A 387 17.24 13.47 -15.06
CA ILE A 387 16.09 13.04 -14.23
C ILE A 387 16.57 12.09 -13.11
N VAL A 388 17.38 11.09 -13.44
CA VAL A 388 17.91 10.13 -12.45
C VAL A 388 18.85 10.83 -11.47
N SER A 389 19.72 11.71 -11.95
CA SER A 389 20.71 12.40 -11.12
C SER A 389 20.10 13.44 -10.18
N THR A 390 18.87 13.90 -10.44
CA THR A 390 18.16 14.84 -9.57
C THR A 390 17.16 14.15 -8.63
N CYS A 391 17.04 12.82 -8.71
CA CYS A 391 16.12 12.04 -7.89
C CYS A 391 16.78 11.64 -6.54
N PRO A 392 16.25 12.10 -5.39
CA PRO A 392 16.82 11.77 -4.07
C PRO A 392 16.84 10.27 -3.78
N ASN A 393 15.85 9.52 -4.28
CA ASN A 393 15.75 8.07 -4.10
C ASN A 393 16.79 7.29 -4.93
N CYS A 394 17.23 7.84 -6.07
CA CYS A 394 18.24 7.19 -6.91
C CYS A 394 19.67 7.53 -6.47
N GLN A 395 19.87 8.71 -5.89
CA GLN A 395 21.17 9.12 -5.33
C GLN A 395 21.58 8.25 -4.12
N SER A 396 20.63 7.74 -3.34
CA SER A 396 20.91 6.86 -2.19
C SER A 396 21.23 5.40 -2.58
N LEU A 397 20.98 5.02 -3.84
CA LEU A 397 21.26 3.69 -4.41
C LEU A 397 22.56 3.66 -5.23
N ALA A 398 23.22 4.81 -5.42
CA ALA A 398 24.55 4.84 -6.01
C ALA A 398 25.54 4.22 -5.02
N LEU A 399 25.89 2.95 -5.24
CA LEU A 399 27.06 2.35 -4.59
C LEU A 399 28.31 3.13 -5.02
N PRO A 400 29.31 3.30 -4.12
CA PRO A 400 30.58 3.93 -4.45
C PRO A 400 31.33 3.23 -5.59
#